data_AF-A0A024VEN7-F1
#
_entry.id   AF-A0A024VEN7-F1
#
_cell.length_a   1.000
_cell.length_b   1.000
_cell.length_c   1.000
_cell.angle_alpha   90.00
_cell.angle_beta   90.00
_cell.angle_gamma   90.00
#
_symmetry.space_group_name_H-M   'P 1'
#
loop_
_entity.id
_entity.type
_entity.pdbx_description
1 polymer ?
#
loop_
_entity_poly.entity_id
_entity_poly.type
_entity_poly.pdbx_seq_one_letter_code
_entity_poly.pdbx_strand_id
1 'polypeptide(L)'
;MAQFDGYNLSYSKEVPFEIRMQEHESKPQEGDELNAQSIKIVLTSETDLFFHFTQTFLAIFTIKQNGIAQLEFIKNMEYKFIELLVCQFIKSSDEITKENITYRYNVIKSKNGIMYNRLKDISILIKTKNPSLLMQLQKTASKQMEIFRNKKY
;
A
#
# COMPACT_ATOMS: atom_id res chain seq x y z
N MET A 1 -14.58 2.69 -10.96
CA MET A 1 -14.53 2.40 -9.52
C MET A 1 -14.54 0.90 -9.35
N ALA A 2 -13.63 0.32 -8.57
CA ALA A 2 -13.66 -1.11 -8.28
C ALA A 2 -14.71 -1.34 -7.19
N GLN A 3 -15.81 -1.98 -7.56
CA GLN A 3 -16.89 -2.37 -6.65
C GLN A 3 -16.64 -3.82 -6.26
N PHE A 4 -16.53 -4.09 -4.96
CA PHE A 4 -16.43 -5.44 -4.43
C PHE A 4 -17.57 -5.61 -3.45
N ASP A 5 -18.45 -6.57 -3.72
CA ASP A 5 -19.55 -6.98 -2.84
C ASP A 5 -20.52 -5.86 -2.42
N GLY A 6 -20.77 -4.89 -3.33
CA GLY A 6 -21.69 -3.77 -3.08
C GLY A 6 -21.08 -2.57 -2.36
N TYR A 7 -19.83 -2.65 -1.91
CA TYR A 7 -19.12 -1.54 -1.27
C TYR A 7 -18.31 -0.72 -2.28
N ASN A 8 -18.27 0.60 -2.06
CA ASN A 8 -17.47 1.54 -2.85
C ASN A 8 -16.13 1.80 -2.17
N LEU A 9 -15.04 1.61 -2.91
CA LEU A 9 -13.70 1.96 -2.46
C LEU A 9 -13.51 3.48 -2.53
N SER A 10 -13.68 4.16 -1.40
CA SER A 10 -13.50 5.62 -1.31
C SER A 10 -12.04 6.04 -1.16
N TYR A 11 -11.19 5.19 -0.55
CA TYR A 11 -9.78 5.48 -0.31
C TYR A 11 -8.95 4.20 -0.29
N SER A 12 -7.80 4.21 -0.96
CA SER A 12 -6.85 3.09 -0.98
C SER A 12 -5.43 3.63 -1.02
N LYS A 13 -4.74 3.57 0.12
CA LYS A 13 -3.32 3.89 0.22
C LYS A 13 -2.67 2.91 1.17
N GLU A 14 -1.49 2.42 0.81
CA GLU A 14 -0.65 1.68 1.75
C GLU A 14 -0.15 2.65 2.82
N VAL A 15 -0.39 2.32 4.08
CA VAL A 15 0.04 3.13 5.23
C VAL A 15 0.95 2.26 6.08
N PRO A 16 2.14 2.73 6.46
CA PRO A 16 3.01 2.02 7.37
C PRO A 16 2.37 2.00 8.78
N PHE A 17 2.25 0.82 9.37
CA PHE A 17 1.81 0.64 10.77
C PHE A 17 2.60 -0.49 11.43
N GLU A 18 2.69 -0.46 12.76
CA GLU A 18 3.39 -1.49 13.52
C GLU A 18 2.54 -2.77 13.61
N ILE A 19 3.15 -3.92 13.32
CA ILE A 19 2.53 -5.23 13.48
C ILE A 19 3.19 -5.94 14.66
N ARG A 20 2.37 -6.36 15.64
CA ARG A 20 2.83 -7.10 16.83
C ARG A 20 2.24 -8.50 16.83
N MET A 21 3.06 -9.48 17.19
CA MET A 21 2.63 -10.86 17.44
C MET A 21 2.54 -11.05 18.94
N GLN A 22 1.37 -11.40 19.46
CA GLN A 22 1.17 -11.60 20.89
C GLN A 22 1.29 -13.09 21.22
N GLU A 23 2.42 -13.49 21.81
CA GLU A 23 2.70 -14.87 22.20
C GLU A 23 2.05 -15.29 23.53
N HIS A 24 1.59 -14.35 24.37
CA HIS A 24 0.89 -14.63 25.63
C HIS A 24 -0.19 -13.56 25.93
N GLU A 25 -1.27 -13.91 26.66
CA GLU A 25 -2.34 -12.99 27.11
C GLU A 25 -1.88 -11.95 28.16
N SER A 26 -0.66 -11.45 28.10
CA SER A 26 -0.27 -10.30 28.92
C SER A 26 -0.81 -9.02 28.28
N LYS A 27 -1.57 -8.23 29.05
CA LYS A 27 -1.91 -6.85 28.67
C LYS A 27 -0.62 -6.09 28.33
N PRO A 28 -0.62 -5.23 27.30
CA PRO A 28 0.51 -4.32 27.10
C PRO A 28 0.69 -3.51 28.40
N GLN A 29 1.90 -3.55 28.97
CA GLN A 29 2.22 -2.75 30.15
C GLN A 29 2.20 -1.27 29.73
N GLU A 30 1.40 -0.46 30.43
CA GLU A 30 1.47 1.00 30.35
C GLU A 30 2.89 1.43 30.76
N GLY A 31 3.77 1.68 29.80
CA GLY A 31 5.13 2.15 30.09
C GLY A 31 6.21 1.74 29.09
N ASP A 32 5.99 0.69 28.30
CA ASP A 32 6.91 0.42 27.19
C ASP A 32 6.69 1.49 26.12
N GLU A 33 7.75 2.21 25.76
CA GLU A 33 7.76 3.11 24.61
C GLU A 33 7.19 2.34 23.41
N LEU A 34 5.94 2.65 23.08
CA LEU A 34 5.28 2.07 21.93
C LEU A 34 6.09 2.55 20.72
N ASN A 35 6.88 1.66 20.11
CA ASN A 35 7.50 1.86 18.79
C ASN A 35 6.44 1.87 17.66
N ALA A 36 5.29 2.48 17.96
CA ALA A 36 4.13 2.56 17.10
C ALA A 36 4.41 3.57 16.00
N GLN A 37 4.27 3.11 14.77
CA GLN A 37 4.32 4.00 13.63
C GLN A 37 3.09 4.91 13.64
N SER A 38 3.35 6.20 13.39
CA SER A 38 2.32 7.21 13.39
C SER A 38 1.63 7.31 12.04
N ILE A 39 0.31 7.31 12.05
CA ILE A 39 -0.54 7.56 10.88
C ILE A 39 -0.93 9.04 10.88
N LYS A 40 -0.50 9.76 9.85
CA LYS A 40 -0.90 11.15 9.61
C LYS A 40 -2.06 11.22 8.62
N ILE A 41 -3.19 11.76 9.08
CA ILE A 41 -4.33 12.09 8.23
C ILE A 41 -4.24 13.56 7.87
N VAL A 42 -4.31 13.86 6.57
CA VAL A 42 -4.25 15.23 6.03
C VAL A 42 -5.50 15.46 5.19
N LEU A 43 -6.23 16.52 5.53
CA LEU A 43 -7.37 17.01 4.78
C LEU A 43 -6.98 18.34 4.12
N THR A 44 -7.10 18.41 2.80
CA THR A 44 -6.78 19.57 1.97
C THR A 44 -7.93 19.88 1.02
N SER A 45 -8.07 21.15 0.65
CA SER A 45 -9.01 21.58 -0.39
C SER A 45 -8.28 22.02 -1.64
N GLU A 46 -8.89 21.79 -2.81
CA GLU A 46 -8.42 22.36 -4.08
C GLU A 46 -8.89 23.82 -4.26
N THR A 47 -9.97 24.22 -3.57
CA THR A 47 -10.60 25.55 -3.72
C THR A 47 -10.15 26.57 -2.69
N ASP A 48 -9.57 26.11 -1.59
CA ASP A 48 -9.04 26.95 -0.52
C ASP A 48 -7.63 26.49 -0.18
N LEU A 49 -6.64 27.28 -0.58
CA LEU A 49 -5.22 26.99 -0.37
C LEU A 49 -4.83 27.00 1.12
N PHE A 50 -5.60 27.69 1.97
CA PHE A 50 -5.38 27.74 3.41
C PHE A 50 -6.11 26.62 4.17
N PHE A 51 -6.99 25.86 3.50
CA PHE A 51 -7.64 24.69 4.08
C PHE A 51 -6.63 23.54 4.20
N HIS A 52 -6.00 23.46 5.36
CA HIS A 52 -5.04 22.41 5.70
C HIS A 52 -5.24 21.94 7.14
N PHE A 53 -5.82 20.75 7.29
CA PHE A 53 -6.00 20.13 8.60
C PHE A 53 -5.17 18.85 8.64
N THR A 54 -4.38 18.72 9.71
CA THR A 54 -3.55 17.55 9.93
C THR A 54 -3.82 16.98 11.31
N GLN A 55 -3.87 15.66 11.40
CA GLN A 55 -3.88 14.97 12.68
C GLN A 55 -3.03 13.71 12.61
N THR A 56 -2.36 13.40 13.72
CA THR A 56 -1.50 12.23 13.84
C THR A 56 -2.05 11.31 14.92
N PHE A 57 -2.10 10.01 14.60
CA PHE A 57 -2.53 8.95 15.50
C PHE A 57 -1.48 7.85 15.53
N LEU A 58 -1.43 7.09 16.61
CA LEU A 58 -0.71 5.83 16.67
C LEU A 58 -1.66 4.72 16.21
N ALA A 59 -1.15 3.80 15.40
CA ALA A 59 -1.91 2.63 14.99
C ALA A 59 -1.09 1.36 15.24
N ILE A 60 -1.69 0.41 15.96
CA ILE A 60 -1.05 -0.84 16.33
C ILE A 60 -1.93 -1.98 15.87
N PHE A 61 -1.37 -2.90 15.09
CA PHE A 61 -2.05 -4.12 14.68
C PHE A 61 -1.47 -5.32 15.42
N THR A 62 -2.24 -5.87 16.36
CA THR A 62 -1.85 -7.01 17.18
C THR A 62 -2.51 -8.28 16.69
N ILE A 63 -1.72 -9.27 16.29
CA ILE A 63 -2.19 -10.61 15.95
C ILE A 63 -2.10 -11.46 17.22
N LYS A 64 -3.25 -11.99 17.65
CA LYS A 64 -3.39 -12.87 18.82
C LYS A 64 -3.28 -14.34 18.40
N GLN A 65 -3.12 -15.22 19.38
CA GLN A 65 -3.30 -16.65 19.17
C GLN A 65 -4.73 -16.93 18.67
N ASN A 66 -4.89 -17.96 17.83
CA ASN A 66 -6.17 -18.41 17.23
C ASN A 66 -6.67 -17.62 16.00
N GLY A 67 -5.82 -16.82 15.36
CA GLY A 67 -6.17 -16.15 14.10
C GLY A 67 -7.08 -14.93 14.28
N ILE A 68 -7.27 -14.47 15.52
CA ILE A 68 -7.90 -13.19 15.83
C ILE A 68 -6.80 -12.12 15.78
N ALA A 69 -7.12 -10.96 15.22
CA ALA A 69 -6.25 -9.79 15.25
C ALA A 69 -7.04 -8.54 15.65
N GLN A 70 -6.35 -7.53 16.12
CA GLN A 70 -6.94 -6.30 16.62
C GLN A 70 -6.14 -5.10 16.12
N LEU A 71 -6.82 -4.12 15.52
CA LEU A 71 -6.26 -2.83 15.15
C LEU A 71 -6.73 -1.79 16.16
N GLU A 72 -5.80 -1.06 16.74
CA GLU A 72 -6.09 0.00 17.72
C GLU A 72 -5.57 1.33 17.21
N PHE A 73 -6.44 2.34 17.21
CA PHE A 73 -6.07 3.74 17.00
C PHE A 73 -5.97 4.44 18.34
N ILE A 74 -4.78 4.94 18.65
CA ILE A 74 -4.49 5.58 19.93
C ILE A 74 -4.03 7.01 19.67
N LYS A 75 -4.53 7.94 20.49
CA LYS A 75 -4.08 9.32 20.50
C LYS A 75 -3.24 9.59 21.74
N ASN A 76 -2.02 10.07 21.54
CA ASN A 76 -1.23 10.62 22.63
C ASN A 76 -1.74 12.04 22.94
N MET A 77 -2.27 12.24 24.14
CA MET A 77 -2.74 13.54 24.65
C MET A 77 -1.77 14.14 25.68
N GLU A 78 -0.47 13.84 25.58
CA GLU A 78 0.64 14.28 26.45
C GLU A 78 0.63 13.69 27.86
N TYR A 79 -0.50 13.76 28.57
CA TYR A 79 -0.68 13.24 29.92
C TYR A 79 -1.35 11.86 29.95
N LYS A 80 -1.89 11.41 28.81
CA LYS A 80 -2.58 10.13 28.68
C LYS A 80 -2.66 9.67 27.24
N PHE A 81 -2.59 8.35 27.03
CA PHE A 81 -2.99 7.72 25.78
C PHE A 81 -4.50 7.44 25.79
N ILE A 82 -5.20 7.92 24.76
CA ILE A 82 -6.63 7.71 24.59
C ILE A 82 -6.86 6.77 23.41
N GLU A 83 -7.49 5.63 23.66
CA GLU A 83 -8.00 4.74 22.61
C GLU A 83 -9.19 5.42 21.91
N LEU A 84 -9.11 5.51 20.59
CA LEU A 84 -10.13 6.15 19.75
C LEU A 84 -11.02 5.13 19.04
N LEU A 85 -10.42 4.06 18.53
CA LEU A 85 -11.11 3.02 17.76
C LEU A 85 -10.38 1.70 17.92
N VAL A 86 -11.16 0.64 18.12
CA VAL A 86 -10.68 -0.75 18.15
C VAL A 86 -11.47 -1.54 17.11
N CYS A 87 -10.75 -2.18 16.19
CA CYS A 87 -11.33 -3.05 15.17
C CYS A 87 -10.83 -4.47 15.37
N GLN A 88 -11.74 -5.43 15.49
CA GLN A 88 -11.40 -6.85 15.53
C GLN A 88 -11.43 -7.46 14.13
N PHE A 89 -10.43 -8.29 13.85
CA PHE A 89 -10.27 -9.01 12.60
C PHE A 89 -10.13 -10.50 12.88
N ILE A 90 -10.57 -11.30 11.92
CA ILE A 90 -10.40 -12.74 11.92
C ILE A 90 -9.65 -13.10 10.65
N LYS A 91 -8.63 -13.96 10.78
CA LYS A 91 -7.90 -14.51 9.65
C LYS A 91 -8.88 -15.18 8.70
N SER A 92 -8.88 -14.76 7.44
CA SER A 92 -9.73 -15.35 6.40
C SER A 92 -9.36 -16.80 6.13
N SER A 93 -10.32 -17.60 5.65
CA SER A 93 -10.07 -18.96 5.22
C SER A 93 -9.13 -19.02 4.01
N ASP A 94 -8.59 -20.21 3.73
CA ASP A 94 -7.68 -20.42 2.61
C ASP A 94 -8.40 -20.23 1.27
N GLU A 95 -9.69 -20.55 1.19
CA GLU A 95 -10.52 -20.34 -0.01
C GLU A 95 -10.65 -18.85 -0.33
N ILE A 96 -11.05 -18.03 0.65
CA ILE A 96 -11.17 -16.58 0.49
C ILE A 96 -9.81 -15.95 0.19
N THR A 97 -8.75 -16.46 0.83
CA THR A 97 -7.38 -15.99 0.58
C THR A 97 -6.96 -16.29 -0.86
N LYS A 98 -7.26 -17.49 -1.38
CA LYS A 98 -6.98 -17.88 -2.75
C LYS A 98 -7.78 -17.07 -3.76
N GLU A 99 -9.05 -16.80 -3.50
CA GLU A 99 -9.88 -15.92 -4.34
C GLU A 99 -9.30 -14.50 -4.40
N ASN A 100 -8.92 -13.93 -3.25
CA ASN A 100 -8.27 -12.61 -3.18
C ASN A 100 -6.94 -12.56 -3.94
N ILE A 101 -6.10 -13.59 -3.80
CA ILE A 101 -4.84 -13.70 -4.56
C ILE A 101 -5.13 -13.76 -6.06
N THR A 102 -6.09 -14.58 -6.47
CA THR A 102 -6.48 -14.76 -7.88
C THR A 102 -7.01 -13.46 -8.48
N TYR A 103 -7.87 -12.75 -7.74
CA TYR A 103 -8.38 -11.44 -8.14
C TYR A 103 -7.24 -10.43 -8.34
N ARG A 104 -6.36 -10.25 -7.34
CA ARG A 104 -5.24 -9.30 -7.41
C ARG A 104 -4.31 -9.63 -8.59
N TYR A 105 -3.99 -10.91 -8.77
CA TYR A 105 -3.20 -11.37 -9.90
C TYR A 105 -3.86 -11.00 -11.25
N ASN A 106 -5.15 -11.27 -11.41
CA ASN A 106 -5.87 -10.99 -12.65
C ASN A 106 -5.97 -9.49 -12.95
N VAL A 107 -6.17 -8.64 -11.93
CA VAL A 107 -6.17 -7.19 -12.08
C VAL A 107 -4.81 -6.69 -12.60
N ILE A 108 -3.72 -7.15 -11.98
CA ILE A 108 -2.36 -6.76 -12.40
C ILE A 108 -2.04 -7.31 -13.80
N LYS A 109 -2.37 -8.58 -14.07
CA LYS A 109 -2.18 -9.22 -15.37
C LYS A 109 -2.91 -8.45 -16.48
N SER A 110 -4.16 -8.06 -16.24
CA SER A 110 -4.96 -7.29 -17.19
C SER A 110 -4.35 -5.91 -17.45
N LYS A 111 -3.99 -5.17 -16.38
CA LYS A 111 -3.30 -3.88 -16.50
C LYS A 111 -1.99 -3.99 -17.28
N ASN A 112 -1.17 -4.99 -16.98
CA ASN A 112 0.08 -5.26 -17.69
C ASN A 112 -0.16 -5.61 -19.15
N GLY A 113 -1.19 -6.40 -19.47
CA GLY A 113 -1.56 -6.71 -20.85
C GLY A 113 -1.93 -5.46 -21.65
N ILE A 114 -2.73 -4.57 -21.07
CA ILE A 114 -3.09 -3.29 -21.69
C ILE A 114 -1.84 -2.42 -21.93
N MET A 115 -0.96 -2.30 -20.93
CA MET A 115 0.28 -1.54 -21.08
C MET A 115 1.22 -2.14 -22.13
N TYR A 116 1.32 -3.47 -22.17
CA TYR A 116 2.15 -4.18 -23.14
C TYR A 116 1.66 -3.93 -24.58
N ASN A 117 0.34 -4.01 -24.81
CA ASN A 117 -0.23 -3.73 -26.12
C ASN A 117 0.01 -2.27 -26.53
N ARG A 118 -0.20 -1.30 -25.63
CA ARG A 118 0.09 0.11 -25.89
C ARG A 118 1.56 0.35 -26.28
N LEU A 119 2.49 -0.27 -25.56
CA LEU A 119 3.92 -0.17 -25.87
C LEU A 119 4.26 -0.79 -27.22
N LYS A 120 3.62 -1.92 -27.56
CA LYS A 120 3.79 -2.56 -28.87
C LYS A 120 3.32 -1.66 -30.00
N ASP A 121 2.16 -1.02 -29.85
CA ASP A 121 1.60 -0.12 -30.86
C ASP A 121 2.51 1.11 -31.06
N ILE A 122 3.01 1.70 -29.96
CA ILE A 122 3.99 2.80 -30.01
C ILE A 122 5.28 2.34 -30.71
N SER A 123 5.78 1.14 -30.39
CA SER A 123 6.97 0.60 -31.03
C SER A 123 6.78 0.44 -32.55
N ILE A 124 5.63 -0.07 -32.99
CA ILE A 124 5.30 -0.19 -34.41
C ILE A 124 5.25 1.19 -35.07
N LEU A 125 4.58 2.16 -34.45
CA LEU A 125 4.48 3.52 -34.98
C LEU A 125 5.86 4.17 -35.16
N ILE A 126 6.75 4.06 -34.17
CA ILE A 126 8.10 4.62 -34.25
C ILE A 126 8.92 3.90 -35.34
N LYS A 127 8.82 2.57 -35.47
CA LYS A 127 9.48 1.84 -36.56
C LYS A 127 9.11 2.39 -37.93
N THR A 128 7.83 2.72 -38.12
CA THR A 128 7.32 3.22 -39.40
C THR A 128 7.67 4.69 -39.64
N LYS A 129 7.63 5.55 -38.60
CA LYS A 129 7.75 7.02 -38.75
C LYS A 129 9.15 7.57 -38.46
N ASN A 130 9.92 6.94 -37.59
CA ASN A 130 11.26 7.41 -37.20
C ASN A 130 12.14 6.24 -36.67
N PRO A 131 12.66 5.37 -37.56
CA PRO A 131 13.44 4.20 -37.15
C PRO A 131 14.76 4.55 -36.43
N SER A 132 15.35 5.71 -36.73
CA SER A 132 16.58 6.20 -36.09
C SER A 132 16.38 6.45 -34.60
N LEU A 133 15.23 7.02 -34.22
CA LEU A 133 14.86 7.23 -32.82
C LEU A 133 14.72 5.90 -32.07
N LEU A 134 14.14 4.88 -32.71
CA LEU A 134 14.04 3.57 -32.09
C LEU A 134 15.41 2.97 -31.76
N MET A 135 16.36 3.06 -32.69
CA MET A 135 17.73 2.59 -32.46
C MET A 135 18.39 3.34 -31.29
N GLN A 136 18.17 4.65 -31.18
CA GLN A 136 18.70 5.45 -30.07
C GLN A 136 18.06 5.07 -28.72
N LEU A 137 16.75 4.85 -28.69
CA LEU A 137 16.04 4.36 -27.50
C LEU A 137 16.55 2.99 -27.07
N GLN A 138 16.73 2.06 -28.01
CA GLN A 138 17.27 0.73 -27.74
C GLN A 138 18.71 0.79 -27.19
N LYS A 139 19.59 1.59 -27.82
CA LYS A 139 20.97 1.78 -27.34
C LYS A 139 21.00 2.37 -25.93
N THR A 140 20.17 3.38 -25.67
CA THR A 140 20.09 4.03 -24.35
C THR A 140 19.55 3.07 -23.29
N ALA A 141 18.54 2.27 -23.61
CA ALA A 141 17.97 1.28 -22.70
C ALA A 141 18.99 0.18 -22.34
N SER A 142 19.72 -0.36 -23.32
CA SER A 142 20.78 -1.35 -23.06
C SER A 142 21.86 -0.81 -22.12
N LYS A 143 22.30 0.44 -22.34
CA LYS A 143 23.29 1.11 -21.49
C LYS A 143 22.80 1.30 -20.05
N GLN A 144 21.53 1.68 -19.87
CA GLN A 144 20.93 1.80 -18.52
C GLN A 144 20.83 0.45 -17.82
N MET A 145 20.45 -0.62 -18.54
CA MET A 145 20.40 -1.98 -17.97
C MET A 145 21.78 -2.48 -17.54
N GLU A 146 22.83 -2.20 -18.30
CA GLU A 146 24.21 -2.51 -17.91
C GLU A 146 24.64 -1.76 -16.64
N ILE A 147 24.34 -0.46 -16.56
CA ILE A 147 24.63 0.35 -15.35
C ILE A 147 23.92 -0.19 -14.12
N PHE A 148 22.65 -0.57 -14.25
CA PHE A 148 21.88 -1.17 -13.13
C PHE A 148 22.43 -2.54 -12.72
N ARG A 149 22.90 -3.35 -13.67
CA ARG A 149 23.49 -4.66 -13.39
C ARG A 149 24.84 -4.54 -12.68
N ASN A 150 25.65 -3.55 -13.05
CA ASN A 150 26.97 -3.31 -12.46
C ASN A 150 26.91 -2.63 -11.09
N LYS A 151 25.80 -1.98 -10.72
CA LYS A 151 25.58 -1.44 -9.35
C LYS A 151 25.18 -2.49 -8.31
N LYS A 152 24.93 -3.72 -8.73
CA LYS A 152 24.48 -4.82 -7.85
C LYS A 152 25.63 -5.67 -7.28
N TYR A 153 26.87 -5.24 -7.47
CA TYR A 153 28.11 -5.82 -6.95
C TYR A 153 28.97 -4.76 -6.29
#